data_AF-G1VQT2-F1
#
_entry.id   AF-G1VQT2-F1
#
_cell.length_a   1.000
_cell.length_b   1.000
_cell.length_c   1.000
_cell.angle_alpha   90.00
_cell.angle_beta   90.00
_cell.angle_gamma   90.00
#
_symmetry.space_group_name_H-M   'P 1'
#
loop_
_entity.id
_entity.type
_entity.pdbx_description
1 polymer ?
#
loop_
_entity_poly.entity_id
_entity_poly.type
_entity_poly.pdbx_seq_one_letter_code
_entity_poly.pdbx_strand_id
1 'polypeptide(L)'
;MLVFHCGNIDRVEVVLLYSGVCKVNAAIAAQLLIDCFAVDCIINAGTAGGIQEQVQLFDTVISERIAYHDVADDILTEFHPWMDSVYFYADENLLQSAKAYSNTTKQVILFETMVSGEQRVTRKTENRF
;
A
#
# COMPACT_ATOMS: atom_id res chain seq x y z
N MET A 1 17.81 -3.30 11.50
CA MET A 1 17.03 -3.05 12.73
C MET A 1 16.03 -1.96 12.42
N LEU A 2 14.73 -2.20 12.65
CA LEU A 2 13.70 -1.17 12.43
C LEU A 2 13.82 -0.10 13.51
N VAL A 3 13.68 1.16 13.12
CA VAL A 3 13.70 2.32 14.02
C VAL A 3 12.31 2.95 13.99
N PHE A 4 11.67 3.03 15.15
CA PHE A 4 10.34 3.58 15.32
C PHE A 4 10.44 5.00 15.88
N HIS A 5 9.72 5.93 15.26
CA HIS A 5 9.62 7.32 15.66
C HIS A 5 8.19 7.56 16.15
N CYS A 6 8.04 7.84 17.44
CA CYS A 6 6.73 8.12 18.04
C CYS A 6 6.55 9.63 18.23
N GLY A 7 5.34 10.13 18.02
CA GLY A 7 5.00 11.53 18.24
C GLY A 7 3.54 11.80 17.95
N ASN A 8 3.22 13.07 17.69
CA ASN A 8 1.87 13.50 17.38
C ASN A 8 1.86 14.33 16.09
N ILE A 9 0.85 14.09 15.25
CA ILE A 9 0.47 15.00 14.17
C ILE A 9 -0.88 15.59 14.59
N ASP A 10 -0.91 16.90 14.86
CA ASP A 10 -2.02 17.56 15.54
C ASP A 10 -2.44 16.84 16.82
N ARG A 11 -3.61 16.19 16.82
CA ARG A 11 -4.18 15.46 17.96
C ARG A 11 -4.10 13.93 17.79
N VAL A 12 -3.44 13.45 16.75
CA VAL A 12 -3.33 12.03 16.42
C VAL A 12 -1.96 11.54 16.87
N GLU A 13 -1.93 10.46 17.66
CA GLU A 13 -0.69 9.75 18.00
C GLU A 13 -0.21 8.97 16.77
N VAL A 14 1.07 9.12 16.43
CA VAL A 14 1.66 8.55 15.22
C VAL A 14 2.94 7.83 15.57
N VAL A 15 3.08 6.63 15.00
CA VAL A 15 4.32 5.86 14.98
C VAL A 15 4.76 5.71 13.53
N LEU A 16 5.95 6.20 13.20
CA LEU A 16 6.53 6.18 11.86
C LEU A 16 7.80 5.32 11.85
N LEU A 17 7.98 4.53 10.79
CA LEU A 17 9.20 3.79 10.54
C LEU A 17 9.42 3.63 9.02
N TYR A 18 10.66 3.44 8.61
CA TYR A 18 10.98 2.96 7.26
C TYR A 18 11.20 1.44 7.29
N SER A 19 10.33 0.68 6.60
CA SER A 19 10.34 -0.78 6.65
C SER A 19 11.58 -1.39 5.99
N GLY A 20 12.19 -0.68 5.04
CA GLY A 20 13.09 -1.30 4.05
C GLY A 20 12.33 -1.68 2.78
N VAL A 21 13.07 -2.31 1.85
CA VAL A 21 12.54 -2.81 0.57
C VAL A 21 12.06 -4.26 0.73
N CYS A 22 11.14 -4.72 -0.12
CA CYS A 22 10.59 -6.08 -0.19
C CYS A 22 9.47 -6.40 0.80
N LYS A 23 8.62 -7.38 0.44
CA LYS A 23 7.37 -7.69 1.16
C LYS A 23 7.64 -8.25 2.56
N VAL A 24 8.71 -9.03 2.73
CA VAL A 24 9.10 -9.59 4.05
C VAL A 24 9.38 -8.48 5.07
N ASN A 25 10.12 -7.45 4.66
CA ASN A 25 10.44 -6.32 5.52
C ASN A 25 9.19 -5.49 5.86
N ALA A 26 8.32 -5.25 4.88
CA ALA A 26 7.04 -4.58 5.08
C ALA A 26 6.13 -5.37 6.04
N ALA A 27 6.07 -6.69 5.90
CA ALA A 27 5.29 -7.57 6.77
C ALA A 27 5.79 -7.53 8.22
N ILE A 28 7.10 -7.61 8.44
CA ILE A 28 7.70 -7.49 9.78
C ILE A 28 7.37 -6.12 10.40
N ALA A 29 7.50 -5.04 9.63
CA ALA A 29 7.18 -3.70 10.11
C ALA A 29 5.71 -3.55 10.49
N ALA A 30 4.79 -4.01 9.64
CA ALA A 30 3.35 -3.96 9.89
C ALA A 30 2.97 -4.80 11.11
N GLN A 31 3.50 -6.02 11.24
CA GLN A 31 3.25 -6.88 12.39
C GLN A 31 3.68 -6.21 13.70
N LEU A 32 4.86 -5.58 13.72
CA LEU A 32 5.35 -4.88 14.92
C LEU A 32 4.54 -3.64 15.27
N LEU A 33 4.07 -2.88 14.27
CA LEU A 33 3.14 -1.76 14.50
C LEU A 33 1.85 -2.25 15.16
N ILE A 34 1.32 -3.40 14.73
CA ILE A 34 0.11 -4.00 15.30
C ILE A 34 0.38 -4.52 16.72
N ASP A 35 1.35 -5.41 16.88
CA ASP A 35 1.54 -6.16 18.14
C ASP A 35 2.14 -5.31 19.25
N CYS A 36 3.09 -4.43 18.92
CA CYS A 36 3.87 -3.70 19.92
C CYS A 36 3.34 -2.28 20.17
N PHE A 37 2.67 -1.67 19.18
CA PHE A 37 2.15 -0.31 19.28
C PHE A 37 0.63 -0.24 19.25
N ALA A 38 -0.07 -1.36 18.97
CA ALA A 38 -1.52 -1.44 18.95
C ALA A 38 -2.16 -0.34 18.10
N VAL A 39 -1.57 -0.05 16.92
CA VAL A 39 -2.07 1.01 16.03
C VAL A 39 -3.48 0.70 15.53
N ASP A 40 -4.33 1.73 15.46
CA ASP A 40 -5.70 1.59 14.96
C ASP A 40 -5.76 1.43 13.43
N CYS A 41 -4.76 1.96 12.71
CA CYS A 41 -4.65 1.85 11.26
C CYS A 41 -3.19 1.96 10.80
N ILE A 42 -2.92 1.50 9.58
CA ILE A 42 -1.61 1.60 8.94
C ILE A 42 -1.76 2.32 7.61
N ILE A 43 -0.95 3.36 7.40
CA ILE A 43 -0.79 4.03 6.11
C ILE A 43 0.59 3.67 5.56
N ASN A 44 0.62 2.98 4.43
CA ASN A 44 1.86 2.76 3.68
C ASN A 44 2.02 3.86 2.62
N ALA A 45 3.09 4.64 2.73
CA ALA A 45 3.39 5.74 1.81
C ALA A 45 4.77 5.57 1.19
N GLY A 46 4.89 5.85 -0.10
CA GLY A 46 6.14 5.73 -0.83
C GLY A 46 5.99 6.14 -2.28
N THR A 47 7.02 5.83 -3.08
CA THR A 47 7.03 6.06 -4.53
C THR A 47 6.73 4.78 -5.29
N ALA A 48 5.97 4.85 -6.38
CA ALA A 48 5.64 3.72 -7.23
C ALA A 48 5.82 4.05 -8.73
N GLY A 49 5.88 3.01 -9.56
CA GLY A 49 5.86 3.15 -11.01
C GLY A 49 4.41 3.15 -11.53
N GLY A 50 4.10 4.07 -12.45
CA GLY A 50 2.80 4.10 -13.14
C GLY A 50 2.76 3.10 -14.29
N ILE A 51 1.73 2.24 -14.33
CA ILE A 51 1.49 1.29 -15.42
C ILE A 51 0.49 1.85 -16.43
N GLN A 52 -0.60 2.45 -15.94
CA GLN A 52 -1.63 3.05 -16.79
C GLN A 52 -1.13 4.37 -17.40
N GLU A 53 -1.51 4.64 -18.66
CA GLU A 53 -1.07 5.83 -19.41
C GLU A 53 -1.47 7.15 -18.75
N GLN A 54 -2.56 7.15 -17.98
CA GLN A 54 -3.07 8.32 -17.27
C GLN A 54 -2.24 8.71 -16.04
N VAL A 55 -1.47 7.78 -15.47
CA VAL A 55 -0.63 8.06 -14.29
C VAL A 55 0.66 8.79 -14.72
N GLN A 56 0.77 10.06 -14.35
CA GLN A 56 1.93 10.89 -14.67
C GLN A 56 2.94 10.95 -13.51
N LEU A 57 4.13 11.47 -13.81
CA LEU A 57 5.12 11.77 -12.78
C LEU A 57 4.55 12.80 -11.79
N PHE A 58 4.73 12.52 -10.50
CA PHE A 58 4.25 13.32 -9.36
C PHE A 58 2.74 13.27 -9.07
N ASP A 59 1.98 12.46 -9.80
CA ASP A 59 0.62 12.13 -9.39
C ASP A 59 0.64 11.30 -8.10
N THR A 60 -0.35 11.54 -7.23
CA THR A 60 -0.58 10.68 -6.07
C THR A 60 -1.59 9.61 -6.45
N VAL A 61 -1.25 8.35 -6.21
CA VAL A 61 -2.19 7.24 -6.42
C VAL A 61 -2.50 6.63 -5.06
N ILE A 62 -3.79 6.47 -4.78
CA ILE A 62 -4.30 5.80 -3.58
C ILE A 62 -4.90 4.47 -4.03
N SER A 63 -4.39 3.38 -3.48
CA SER A 63 -4.86 2.04 -3.82
C SER A 63 -6.26 1.79 -3.27
N GLU A 64 -7.22 1.45 -4.13
CA GLU A 64 -8.51 0.91 -3.69
C GLU A 64 -8.40 -0.57 -3.31
N ARG A 65 -7.51 -1.27 -4.01
CA ARG A 65 -7.14 -2.65 -3.76
C ARG A 65 -5.73 -2.92 -4.26
N ILE A 66 -5.09 -3.92 -3.69
CA ILE A 66 -3.73 -4.33 -4.02
C ILE A 66 -3.73 -5.83 -4.34
N ALA A 67 -2.96 -6.27 -5.33
CA ALA A 67 -2.66 -7.68 -5.56
C ALA A 67 -1.15 -7.92 -5.62
N TYR A 68 -0.71 -9.17 -5.48
CA TYR A 68 0.66 -9.53 -5.81
C TYR A 68 0.77 -9.88 -7.29
N HIS A 69 1.68 -9.24 -8.01
CA HIS A 69 1.88 -9.53 -9.43
C HIS A 69 2.86 -10.68 -9.68
N ASP A 70 3.60 -11.09 -8.64
CA ASP A 70 4.65 -12.10 -8.68
C ASP A 70 4.29 -13.38 -7.90
N VAL A 71 3.01 -13.53 -7.54
CA VAL A 71 2.45 -14.68 -6.85
C VAL A 71 1.30 -15.21 -7.71
N ALA A 72 1.26 -16.52 -7.95
CA ALA A 72 0.15 -17.12 -8.69
C ALA A 72 -1.16 -17.02 -7.90
N ASP A 73 -2.27 -16.79 -8.61
CA ASP A 73 -3.57 -16.48 -8.02
C ASP A 73 -4.03 -17.53 -7.00
N ASP A 74 -3.74 -18.80 -7.25
CA ASP A 74 -4.14 -19.94 -6.41
C ASP A 74 -3.35 -20.02 -5.10
N ILE A 75 -2.16 -19.42 -5.01
CA ILE A 75 -1.30 -19.52 -3.82
C ILE A 75 -1.97 -18.91 -2.59
N LEU A 76 -2.69 -17.81 -2.75
CA LEU A 76 -3.35 -17.14 -1.62
C LEU A 76 -4.76 -17.66 -1.34
N THR A 77 -5.43 -18.26 -2.35
CA THR A 77 -6.82 -18.71 -2.23
C THR A 77 -6.93 -20.20 -1.91
N GLU A 78 -6.14 -21.05 -2.55
CA GLU A 78 -6.17 -22.51 -2.40
C GLU A 78 -5.23 -23.01 -1.28
N PHE A 79 -4.29 -22.17 -0.85
CA PHE A 79 -3.37 -22.45 0.25
C PHE A 79 -3.45 -21.36 1.31
N HIS A 80 -2.89 -21.63 2.50
CA HIS A 80 -2.80 -20.63 3.57
C HIS A 80 -2.30 -19.28 3.01
N PRO A 81 -3.01 -18.16 3.24
CA PRO A 81 -4.03 -17.98 4.28
C PRO A 81 -5.50 -18.23 3.86
N TRP A 82 -5.75 -18.84 2.70
CA TRP A 82 -7.09 -19.17 2.18
C TRP A 82 -8.00 -17.95 2.04
N MET A 83 -7.50 -16.93 1.35
CA MET A 83 -8.25 -15.73 1.06
C MET A 83 -9.39 -16.00 0.08
N ASP A 84 -10.50 -15.28 0.22
CA ASP A 84 -11.60 -15.31 -0.75
C ASP A 84 -11.22 -14.69 -2.11
N SER A 85 -10.13 -13.92 -2.16
CA SER A 85 -9.66 -13.21 -3.35
C SER A 85 -8.15 -12.98 -3.31
N VAL A 86 -7.54 -12.78 -4.49
CA VAL A 86 -6.16 -12.31 -4.64
C VAL A 86 -5.98 -10.83 -4.28
N TYR A 87 -7.08 -10.10 -4.12
CA TYR A 87 -7.07 -8.69 -3.79
C TYR A 87 -7.16 -8.43 -2.29
N PHE A 88 -6.27 -7.57 -1.80
CA PHE A 88 -6.34 -6.92 -0.50
C PHE A 88 -7.05 -5.57 -0.68
N TYR A 89 -8.22 -5.42 -0.08
CA TYR A 89 -9.01 -4.19 -0.18
C TYR A 89 -8.56 -3.16 0.85
N ALA A 90 -8.50 -1.89 0.44
CA ALA A 90 -8.26 -0.79 1.37
C ALA A 90 -9.47 -0.59 2.30
N ASP A 91 -9.22 -0.05 3.50
CA ASP A 91 -10.31 0.30 4.42
C ASP A 91 -11.21 1.39 3.82
N GLU A 92 -12.52 1.17 3.89
CA GLU A 92 -13.50 2.06 3.28
C GLU A 92 -13.52 3.44 3.93
N ASN A 93 -13.31 3.55 5.26
CA ASN A 93 -13.32 4.85 5.93
C ASN A 93 -12.09 5.69 5.56
N LEU A 94 -10.92 5.06 5.45
CA LEU A 94 -9.71 5.71 4.95
C LEU A 94 -9.87 6.13 3.50
N LEU A 95 -10.45 5.28 2.66
CA LEU A 95 -10.69 5.57 1.24
C LEU A 95 -11.66 6.75 1.06
N GLN A 96 -12.76 6.78 1.81
CA GLN A 96 -13.71 7.89 1.78
C GLN A 96 -13.09 9.19 2.29
N SER A 97 -12.26 9.13 3.34
CA SER A 97 -11.52 10.30 3.84
C SER A 97 -10.57 10.85 2.78
N ALA A 98 -9.86 9.97 2.07
CA ALA A 98 -8.99 10.36 0.97
C ALA A 98 -9.75 10.96 -0.22
N LYS A 99 -10.91 10.37 -0.60
CA LYS A 99 -11.80 10.91 -1.64
C LYS A 99 -12.39 12.26 -1.26
N ALA A 100 -12.72 12.47 0.00
CA ALA A 100 -13.15 13.78 0.50
C ALA A 100 -12.02 14.81 0.37
N TYR A 101 -10.80 14.44 0.75
CA TYR A 101 -9.62 15.31 0.63
C TYR A 101 -9.28 15.65 -0.83
N SER A 102 -9.38 14.69 -1.76
CA SER A 102 -9.07 14.91 -3.17
C SER A 102 -9.92 16.02 -3.80
N ASN A 103 -11.15 16.23 -3.33
CA ASN A 103 -12.03 17.31 -3.79
C ASN A 103 -11.60 18.71 -3.30
N THR A 104 -10.68 18.78 -2.32
CA THR A 104 -10.23 20.05 -1.71
C THR A 104 -8.89 20.52 -2.27
N THR A 105 -8.11 19.63 -2.88
CA THR A 105 -6.78 19.92 -3.40
C THR A 105 -6.81 20.13 -4.92
N LYS A 106 -5.81 20.85 -5.44
CA LYS A 106 -5.56 20.97 -6.88
C LYS A 106 -4.64 19.87 -7.40
N GLN A 107 -4.05 19.09 -6.49
CA GLN A 107 -3.12 18.02 -6.83
C GLN A 107 -3.90 16.83 -7.39
N VAL A 108 -3.35 16.18 -8.42
CA VAL A 108 -3.99 15.01 -9.02
C VAL A 108 -3.86 13.83 -8.07
N ILE A 109 -5.01 13.33 -7.63
CA ILE A 109 -5.12 12.12 -6.81
C ILE A 109 -5.97 11.12 -7.60
N LEU A 110 -5.37 9.98 -7.94
CA LEU A 110 -6.02 8.89 -8.64
C LEU A 110 -6.32 7.75 -7.65
N PHE A 111 -7.44 7.07 -7.87
CA PHE A 111 -7.87 5.94 -7.07
C PHE A 111 -7.90 4.71 -7.97
N GLU A 112 -6.96 3.80 -7.76
CA GLU A 112 -6.68 2.74 -8.73
C GLU A 112 -6.32 1.42 -8.05
N THR A 113 -6.27 0.35 -8.85
CA THR A 113 -5.67 -0.91 -8.41
C THR A 113 -4.14 -0.80 -8.45
N MET A 114 -3.48 -1.23 -7.38
CA MET A 114 -2.01 -1.36 -7.34
C MET A 114 -1.60 -2.83 -7.34
N VAL A 115 -0.36 -3.07 -7.76
CA VAL A 115 0.27 -4.37 -7.63
C VAL A 115 1.61 -4.26 -6.91
N SER A 116 1.95 -5.28 -6.14
CA SER A 116 3.21 -5.37 -5.39
C SER A 116 3.96 -6.65 -5.74
N GLY A 117 5.28 -6.61 -5.64
CA GLY A 117 6.14 -7.75 -5.88
C GLY A 117 7.59 -7.45 -5.49
N GLU A 118 8.44 -8.46 -5.57
CA GLU A 118 9.84 -8.37 -5.11
C GLU A 118 10.78 -7.75 -6.15
N GLN A 119 10.30 -7.58 -7.38
CA GLN A 119 11.11 -7.08 -8.49
C GLN A 119 10.74 -5.65 -8.83
N ARG A 120 11.76 -4.85 -9.14
CA ARG A 120 11.56 -3.58 -9.82
C ARG A 120 11.24 -3.85 -11.29
N VAL A 121 9.98 -3.61 -11.68
CA VAL A 121 9.54 -3.73 -13.07
C VAL A 121 10.22 -2.66 -13.92
N THR A 122 10.88 -3.08 -15.01
CA THR A 122 11.63 -2.15 -15.89
C THR A 122 11.33 -2.31 -17.38
N ARG A 123 10.69 -3.41 -17.80
CA ARG A 123 10.37 -3.67 -19.21
C ARG A 123 8.86 -3.59 -19.47
N LYS A 124 8.48 -2.95 -20.58
CA LYS A 124 7.07 -2.83 -21.01
C LYS A 124 6.36 -4.18 -21.22
N THR A 125 7.07 -5.26 -21.55
CA THR A 125 6.48 -6.60 -21.70
C THR A 125 6.03 -7.24 -20.39
N GLU A 126 6.50 -6.73 -19.24
CA GLU A 126 6.09 -7.21 -17.91
C GLU A 126 4.79 -6.53 -17.44
N ASN A 127 4.31 -5.47 -18.09
CA ASN A 127 3.11 -4.70 -17.71
C ASN A 127 1.76 -5.36 -18.09
N ARG A 128 1.68 -6.69 -18.14
CA ARG A 128 0.43 -7.43 -18.39
C ARG A 128 -0.12 -8.00 -17.08
N PHE A 129 -0.36 -7.12 -16.11
CA PHE A 129 -0.97 -7.45 -14.82
C PHE A 129 -2.44 -7.03 -14.81
#